data_AF-A0A9D5TAU0-F1
#
_entry.id   AF-A0A9D5TAU0-F1
#
_cell.length_a   1.000
_cell.length_b   1.000
_cell.length_c   1.000
_cell.angle_alpha   90.00
_cell.angle_beta   90.00
_cell.angle_gamma   90.00
#
_symmetry.space_group_name_H-M   'P 1'
#
loop_
_entity.id
_entity.type
_entity.pdbx_description
1 polymer ?
#
loop_
_entity_poly.entity_id
_entity_poly.type
_entity_poly.pdbx_seq_one_letter_code
_entity_poly.pdbx_strand_id
1 'polypeptide(L)'
;MSRFCIGIINLQSLKECKNIIINILEENNLACFFEFDYIEPFLKKYINEEKQFFSISDNKDFDNCEIFLLPDNCYFNGIQNHIPFDKRMGVLVDISNEILKSAEEIEFFIGDSGASFDEFEHLDVNINSFKSNLLQKVNDYNCKDLHFIVRTDC
;
A
#
# COMPACT_ATOMS: atom_id res chain seq x y z
N MET A 1 -10.73 -12.29 -4.39
CA MET A 1 -9.34 -12.50 -3.93
C MET A 1 -8.99 -11.37 -2.98
N SER A 2 -8.07 -11.59 -2.03
CA SER A 2 -7.61 -10.52 -1.14
C SER A 2 -6.35 -9.93 -1.76
N ARG A 3 -6.36 -8.62 -2.03
CA ARG A 3 -5.16 -7.92 -2.46
C ARG A 3 -4.41 -7.41 -1.24
N PHE A 4 -3.09 -7.38 -1.34
CA PHE A 4 -2.23 -6.77 -0.34
C PHE A 4 -1.61 -5.49 -0.91
N CYS A 5 -1.22 -4.59 -0.02
CA CYS A 5 -0.28 -3.51 -0.32
C CYS A 5 0.80 -3.56 0.75
N ILE A 6 2.03 -3.91 0.37
CA ILE A 6 3.17 -3.96 1.28
C ILE A 6 4.13 -2.86 0.88
N GLY A 7 4.36 -1.94 1.81
CA GLY A 7 5.40 -0.91 1.70
C GLY A 7 6.72 -1.39 2.30
N ILE A 8 7.82 -1.08 1.63
CA ILE A 8 9.19 -1.35 2.08
C ILE A 8 9.96 -0.04 2.06
N ILE A 9 10.70 0.22 3.14
CA ILE A 9 11.42 1.47 3.35
C ILE A 9 12.82 1.18 3.89
N ASN A 10 13.78 1.97 3.45
CA ASN A 10 15.13 1.95 4.02
C ASN A 10 15.22 3.03 5.11
N LEU A 11 14.89 2.67 6.36
CA LEU A 11 14.90 3.57 7.51
C LEU A 11 15.52 2.91 8.74
N GLN A 12 16.25 3.69 9.53
CA GLN A 12 16.82 3.24 10.80
C GLN A 12 15.77 2.99 11.90
N SER A 13 14.53 3.51 11.79
CA SER A 13 13.47 3.33 12.80
C SER A 13 12.06 3.28 12.20
N LEU A 14 11.52 2.07 12.08
CA LEU A 14 10.13 1.80 11.69
C LEU A 14 9.09 2.32 12.70
N LYS A 15 9.51 2.51 13.96
CA LYS A 15 8.63 2.89 15.07
C LYS A 15 8.03 4.29 14.92
N GLU A 16 8.76 5.21 14.31
CA GLU A 16 8.28 6.58 14.07
C GLU A 16 7.29 6.63 12.92
N CYS A 17 7.59 5.92 11.81
CA CYS A 17 6.66 5.76 10.69
C CYS A 17 5.36 5.08 11.10
N LYS A 18 5.41 4.13 12.05
CA LYS A 18 4.21 3.43 12.52
C LYS A 18 3.10 4.36 12.99
N ASN A 19 3.43 5.26 13.92
CA ASN A 19 2.42 6.15 14.49
C ASN A 19 1.90 7.14 13.44
N ILE A 20 2.78 7.61 12.55
CA ILE A 20 2.40 8.49 11.44
C ILE A 20 1.37 7.80 10.55
N ILE A 21 1.64 6.57 10.11
CA ILE A 21 0.74 5.85 9.21
C ILE A 21 -0.61 5.58 9.88
N ILE A 22 -0.61 5.10 11.13
CA ILE A 22 -1.84 4.86 11.90
C ILE A 22 -2.67 6.14 12.01
N ASN A 23 -2.07 7.26 12.39
CA ASN A 23 -2.78 8.53 12.53
C ASN A 23 -3.42 8.97 11.20
N ILE A 24 -2.71 8.87 10.08
CA ILE A 24 -3.24 9.26 8.77
C ILE A 24 -4.44 8.37 8.40
N LEU A 25 -4.36 7.06 8.65
CA LEU A 25 -5.45 6.13 8.36
C LEU A 25 -6.69 6.42 9.22
N GLU A 26 -6.49 6.69 10.52
CA GLU A 26 -7.55 7.04 11.45
C GLU A 26 -8.23 8.37 11.07
N GLU A 27 -7.45 9.41 10.76
CA GLU A 27 -7.96 10.72 10.31
C GLU A 27 -8.82 10.62 9.04
N ASN A 28 -8.52 9.63 8.19
CA ASN A 28 -9.26 9.37 6.96
C ASN A 28 -10.37 8.31 7.11
N ASN A 29 -10.61 7.79 8.32
CA ASN A 29 -11.60 6.75 8.63
C ASN A 29 -11.39 5.44 7.85
N LEU A 30 -10.14 5.06 7.57
CA LEU A 30 -9.82 3.82 6.86
C LEU A 30 -9.45 2.70 7.83
N ALA A 31 -10.11 1.55 7.70
CA ALA A 31 -9.60 0.31 8.26
C ALA A 31 -8.60 -0.28 7.28
N CYS A 32 -7.39 -0.45 7.75
CA CYS A 32 -6.51 -1.44 7.16
C CYS A 32 -5.91 -2.27 8.27
N PHE A 33 -5.63 -3.52 7.96
CA PHE A 33 -4.74 -4.26 8.81
C PHE A 33 -3.32 -3.82 8.58
N PHE A 34 -2.73 -3.47 9.70
CA PHE A 34 -1.39 -2.97 9.76
C PHE A 34 -0.51 -3.98 10.49
N GLU A 35 0.25 -4.75 9.72
CA GLU A 35 1.20 -5.71 10.26
C GLU A 35 2.62 -5.34 9.83
N PHE A 36 3.50 -5.19 10.82
CA PHE A 36 4.93 -4.91 10.64
C PHE A 36 5.77 -6.19 10.67
N ASP A 37 5.14 -7.35 10.88
CA ASP A 37 5.82 -8.64 11.07
C ASP A 37 5.45 -9.67 10.00
N TYR A 38 4.36 -9.44 9.25
CA TYR A 38 3.96 -10.28 8.13
C TYR A 38 4.61 -9.85 6.82
N ILE A 39 5.22 -10.83 6.16
CA ILE A 39 5.90 -10.69 4.87
C ILE A 39 5.47 -11.87 4.00
N GLU A 40 4.99 -11.56 2.80
CA GLU A 40 4.75 -12.57 1.76
C GLU A 40 6.04 -13.36 1.46
N PRO A 41 5.98 -14.70 1.27
CA PRO A 41 7.18 -15.53 1.15
C PRO A 41 8.18 -15.09 0.07
N PHE A 42 7.70 -14.48 -1.02
CA PHE A 42 8.57 -13.98 -2.09
C PHE A 42 9.42 -12.77 -1.64
N LEU A 43 8.88 -11.90 -0.79
CA LEU A 43 9.57 -10.72 -0.27
C LEU A 43 10.68 -11.09 0.71
N LYS A 44 10.59 -12.23 1.40
CA LYS A 44 11.66 -12.70 2.30
C LYS A 44 13.01 -12.90 1.59
N LYS A 45 12.99 -13.19 0.28
CA LYS A 45 14.21 -13.31 -0.54
C LYS A 45 14.68 -11.96 -1.09
N TYR A 46 13.78 -10.99 -1.17
CA TYR A 46 14.02 -9.65 -1.71
C TYR A 46 14.60 -8.69 -0.66
N ILE A 47 14.24 -8.88 0.60
CA ILE A 47 14.63 -8.01 1.72
C ILE A 47 16.07 -8.30 2.17
N ASN A 48 16.86 -7.25 2.34
CA ASN A 48 18.15 -7.27 3.04
C ASN A 48 17.99 -6.77 4.49
N GLU A 49 19.03 -6.89 5.32
CA GLU A 49 18.96 -6.58 6.77
C GLU A 49 18.61 -5.11 7.09
N GLU A 50 18.65 -4.20 6.11
CA GLU A 50 18.45 -2.76 6.29
C GLU A 50 17.02 -2.29 5.94
N LYS A 51 16.23 -3.13 5.27
CA LYS A 51 14.87 -2.77 4.84
C LYS A 51 13.84 -3.11 5.91
N GLN A 52 12.96 -2.15 6.20
CA GLN A 52 11.82 -2.31 7.09
C GLN A 52 10.54 -2.38 6.24
N PHE A 53 9.51 -3.09 6.72
CA PHE A 53 8.29 -3.33 5.95
C PHE A 53 7.04 -3.01 6.75
N PHE A 54 5.99 -2.69 6.02
CA PHE A 54 4.67 -2.53 6.58
C PHE A 54 3.61 -3.00 5.58
N SER A 55 2.54 -3.60 6.09
CA SER A 55 1.37 -3.94 5.27
C SER A 55 0.24 -2.96 5.52
N ILE A 56 -0.40 -2.49 4.45
CA ILE A 56 -1.69 -1.82 4.44
C ILE A 56 -2.60 -2.69 3.58
N SER A 57 -3.03 -3.81 4.14
CA SER A 57 -3.89 -4.76 3.43
C SER A 57 -5.32 -4.69 3.92
N ASP A 58 -6.21 -5.12 3.03
CA ASP A 58 -7.60 -5.35 3.34
C ASP A 58 -7.71 -6.50 4.36
N ASN A 59 -8.13 -6.21 5.59
CA ASN A 59 -8.44 -7.25 6.58
C ASN A 59 -9.93 -7.23 6.90
N LYS A 60 -10.47 -8.44 6.92
CA LYS A 60 -11.89 -8.77 7.02
C LYS A 60 -12.39 -8.78 8.47
N ASP A 61 -11.51 -8.59 9.44
CA ASP A 61 -11.80 -8.63 10.87
C ASP A 61 -12.08 -7.24 11.48
N PHE A 62 -12.03 -6.15 10.70
CA PHE A 62 -12.35 -4.80 11.18
C PHE A 62 -13.79 -4.39 10.85
N ASP A 63 -14.48 -3.81 11.83
CA ASP A 63 -15.92 -3.46 11.76
C ASP A 63 -16.24 -2.32 10.76
N ASN A 64 -15.26 -1.51 10.36
CA ASN A 64 -15.42 -0.51 9.28
C ASN A 64 -15.08 -1.15 7.93
N CYS A 65 -16.08 -1.19 7.06
CA CYS A 65 -16.06 -1.94 5.81
C CYS A 65 -15.28 -1.27 4.67
N GLU A 66 -14.38 -0.34 4.97
CA GLU A 66 -13.61 0.41 3.96
C GLU A 66 -12.39 -0.41 3.53
N ILE A 67 -12.55 -1.14 2.43
CA ILE A 67 -11.54 -2.04 1.88
C ILE A 67 -10.59 -1.22 1.01
N PHE A 68 -9.39 -0.93 1.51
CA PHE A 68 -8.41 0.01 0.98
C PHE A 68 -8.11 -0.12 -0.52
N LEU A 69 -7.90 -1.33 -1.03
CA LEU A 69 -7.52 -1.57 -2.44
C LEU A 69 -8.71 -1.92 -3.36
N LEU A 70 -9.90 -2.06 -2.80
CA LEU A 70 -11.05 -2.54 -3.56
C LEU A 70 -11.71 -1.42 -4.38
N PRO A 71 -11.98 -1.58 -5.68
CA PRO A 71 -12.67 -0.57 -6.48
C PRO A 71 -14.06 -0.20 -5.94
N ASP A 72 -14.53 1.03 -6.20
CA ASP A 72 -15.79 1.57 -5.63
C ASP A 72 -17.06 0.83 -6.05
N ASN A 73 -17.03 0.17 -7.20
CA ASN A 73 -18.13 -0.65 -7.72
C ASN A 73 -18.11 -2.09 -7.20
N CYS A 74 -17.14 -2.45 -6.36
CA CYS A 74 -17.08 -3.76 -5.76
C CYS A 74 -17.84 -3.81 -4.44
N TYR A 75 -18.38 -4.99 -4.17
CA TYR A 75 -19.07 -5.31 -2.93
C TYR A 75 -18.35 -6.47 -2.26
N PHE A 76 -18.10 -6.34 -0.96
CA PHE A 76 -17.61 -7.44 -0.15
C PHE A 76 -18.66 -7.77 0.90
N ASN A 77 -19.13 -9.02 0.93
CA ASN A 77 -20.24 -9.44 1.79
C ASN A 77 -21.49 -8.54 1.71
N GLY A 78 -21.76 -7.97 0.52
CA GLY A 78 -22.89 -7.07 0.29
C GLY A 78 -22.68 -5.62 0.77
N ILE A 79 -21.49 -5.28 1.28
CA ILE A 79 -21.13 -3.94 1.73
C ILE A 79 -20.27 -3.27 0.67
N GLN A 80 -20.60 -2.01 0.37
CA GLN A 80 -19.86 -1.15 -0.53
C GLN A 80 -18.99 -0.18 0.28
N ASN A 81 -17.83 0.18 -0.26
CA ASN A 81 -17.04 1.28 0.28
C ASN A 81 -17.83 2.59 0.22
N HIS A 82 -17.78 3.37 1.31
CA HIS A 82 -18.34 4.72 1.35
C HIS A 82 -17.28 5.76 1.00
N ILE A 83 -15.99 5.42 1.17
CA ILE A 83 -14.86 6.28 0.80
C ILE A 83 -14.46 5.96 -0.64
N PRO A 84 -14.55 6.93 -1.56
CA PRO A 84 -14.12 6.78 -2.94
C PRO A 84 -12.67 6.27 -3.08
N PHE A 85 -12.42 5.45 -4.10
CA PHE A 85 -11.12 4.85 -4.38
C PHE A 85 -10.04 5.91 -4.60
N ASP A 86 -10.39 7.04 -5.21
CA ASP A 86 -9.48 8.17 -5.43
C ASP A 86 -9.01 8.84 -4.14
N LYS A 87 -9.87 8.87 -3.11
CA LYS A 87 -9.53 9.36 -1.78
C LYS A 87 -8.65 8.35 -1.05
N ARG A 88 -8.98 7.05 -1.13
CA ARG A 88 -8.16 5.97 -0.56
C ARG A 88 -6.74 5.94 -1.12
N MET A 89 -6.59 6.07 -2.44
CA MET A 89 -5.28 6.20 -3.07
C MET A 89 -4.57 7.52 -2.71
N GLY A 90 -5.33 8.57 -2.41
CA GLY A 90 -4.80 9.81 -1.83
C GLY A 90 -4.12 9.55 -0.48
N VAL A 91 -4.73 8.73 0.37
CA VAL A 91 -4.14 8.36 1.67
C VAL A 91 -2.81 7.62 1.51
N LEU A 92 -2.70 6.72 0.52
CA LEU A 92 -1.41 6.06 0.24
C LEU A 92 -0.32 7.07 -0.13
N VAL A 93 -0.69 8.12 -0.87
CA VAL A 93 0.20 9.20 -1.29
C VAL A 93 0.58 10.08 -0.09
N ASP A 94 -0.35 10.38 0.80
CA ASP A 94 -0.08 11.15 2.03
C ASP A 94 0.89 10.39 2.95
N ILE A 95 0.66 9.09 3.15
CA ILE A 95 1.58 8.18 3.85
C ILE A 95 2.97 8.22 3.20
N SER A 96 3.03 8.11 1.88
CA SER A 96 4.28 8.10 1.13
C SER A 96 5.04 9.42 1.29
N ASN A 97 4.34 10.56 1.21
CA ASN A 97 4.92 11.88 1.42
C ASN A 97 5.53 12.04 2.81
N GLU A 98 4.84 11.58 3.86
CA GLU A 98 5.37 11.67 5.22
C GLU A 98 6.60 10.79 5.43
N ILE A 99 6.58 9.56 4.91
CA ILE A 99 7.73 8.64 5.01
C ILE A 99 8.93 9.19 4.21
N LEU A 100 8.72 9.72 3.01
CA LEU A 100 9.77 10.29 2.14
C LEU A 100 10.43 11.56 2.71
N LYS A 101 9.94 12.13 3.82
CA LYS A 101 10.67 13.18 4.54
C LYS A 101 11.93 12.65 5.22
N SER A 102 11.98 11.35 5.49
CA SER A 102 13.06 10.68 6.22
C SER A 102 13.67 9.52 5.43
N ALA A 103 13.02 9.05 4.37
CA ALA A 103 13.47 7.96 3.50
C ALA A 103 13.82 8.49 2.10
N GLU A 104 14.82 7.90 1.45
CA GLU A 104 15.15 8.22 0.05
C GLU A 104 14.14 7.62 -0.94
N GLU A 105 13.60 6.44 -0.62
CA GLU A 105 12.65 5.73 -1.46
C GLU A 105 11.66 4.88 -0.63
N ILE A 106 10.51 4.60 -1.24
CA ILE A 106 9.51 3.64 -0.75
C ILE A 106 9.17 2.69 -1.88
N GLU A 107 9.17 1.40 -1.61
CA GLU A 107 8.70 0.39 -2.55
C GLU A 107 7.34 -0.14 -2.14
N PHE A 108 6.34 -0.10 -3.02
CA PHE A 108 5.02 -0.69 -2.79
C PHE A 108 4.80 -1.90 -3.68
N PHE A 109 4.48 -3.04 -3.06
CA PHE A 109 4.00 -4.23 -3.74
C PHE A 109 2.49 -4.30 -3.57
N ILE A 110 1.76 -4.14 -4.66
CA ILE A 110 0.29 -4.20 -4.70
C ILE A 110 -0.12 -5.38 -5.57
N GLY A 111 -0.61 -6.44 -4.96
CA GLY A 111 -0.90 -7.68 -5.70
C GLY A 111 -1.81 -8.64 -4.97
N ASP A 112 -2.05 -9.79 -5.60
CA ASP A 112 -2.78 -10.90 -5.00
C ASP A 112 -1.86 -11.78 -4.14
N SER A 113 -2.36 -12.23 -2.98
CA SER A 113 -1.59 -13.13 -2.11
C SER A 113 -1.22 -14.42 -2.86
N GLY A 114 0.04 -14.86 -2.70
CA GLY A 114 0.60 -15.99 -3.43
C GLY A 114 1.30 -15.63 -4.75
N ALA A 115 1.29 -14.35 -5.17
CA ALA A 115 2.09 -13.89 -6.30
C ALA A 115 3.60 -14.11 -6.07
N SER A 116 4.32 -14.32 -7.16
CA SER A 116 5.78 -14.40 -7.22
C SER A 116 6.36 -13.09 -7.73
N PHE A 117 7.60 -12.78 -7.35
CA PHE A 117 8.23 -11.50 -7.68
C PHE A 117 8.24 -11.19 -9.20
N ASP A 118 8.44 -12.21 -10.04
CA ASP A 118 8.52 -12.05 -11.50
C ASP A 118 7.17 -11.75 -12.17
N GLU A 119 6.05 -11.89 -11.44
CA GLU A 119 4.71 -11.55 -11.92
C GLU A 119 4.39 -10.05 -11.81
N PHE A 120 5.21 -9.30 -11.06
CA PHE A 120 5.00 -7.88 -10.82
C PHE A 120 5.42 -7.04 -12.02
N GLU A 121 4.56 -6.11 -12.43
CA GLU A 121 4.95 -5.00 -13.29
C GLU A 121 5.72 -3.96 -12.47
N HIS A 122 6.98 -3.75 -12.80
CA HIS A 122 7.87 -2.83 -12.09
C HIS A 122 7.77 -1.40 -12.65
N LEU A 123 7.51 -0.43 -11.77
CA LEU A 123 7.25 0.96 -12.12
C LEU A 123 8.08 1.88 -11.21
N ASP A 124 9.01 2.64 -11.78
CA ASP A 124 9.71 3.73 -11.08
C ASP A 124 8.92 5.02 -11.29
N VAL A 125 8.43 5.63 -10.20
CA VAL A 125 7.52 6.77 -10.24
C VAL A 125 7.94 7.86 -9.27
N ASN A 126 7.78 9.10 -9.70
CA ASN A 126 7.88 10.24 -8.82
C ASN A 126 6.62 10.36 -7.94
N ILE A 127 6.78 10.77 -6.68
CA ILE A 127 5.69 10.96 -5.72
C ILE A 127 4.56 11.86 -6.24
N ASN A 128 4.86 12.91 -7.01
CA ASN A 128 3.87 13.81 -7.62
C ASN A 128 3.01 13.09 -8.69
N SER A 129 3.55 12.06 -9.33
CA SER A 129 2.86 11.24 -10.33
C SER A 129 2.23 9.97 -9.73
N PHE A 130 2.56 9.63 -8.48
CA PHE A 130 2.22 8.35 -7.89
C PHE A 130 0.70 8.12 -7.84
N LYS A 131 -0.07 9.13 -7.41
CA LYS A 131 -1.54 9.05 -7.38
C LYS A 131 -2.13 8.70 -8.74
N SER A 132 -1.68 9.38 -9.80
CA SER A 132 -2.20 9.16 -11.14
C SER A 132 -1.89 7.75 -11.66
N ASN A 133 -0.69 7.24 -11.36
CA ASN A 133 -0.30 5.88 -11.69
C ASN A 133 -1.12 4.84 -10.92
N LEU A 134 -1.33 5.03 -9.61
CA LEU A 134 -2.19 4.16 -8.80
C LEU A 134 -3.60 4.09 -9.37
N LEU A 135 -4.23 5.24 -9.67
CA LEU A 135 -5.58 5.29 -10.21
C LEU A 135 -5.67 4.63 -11.59
N GLN A 136 -4.65 4.79 -12.43
CA GLN A 136 -4.63 4.16 -13.75
C GLN A 136 -4.45 2.64 -13.68
N LYS A 137 -3.63 2.15 -12.74
CA LYS A 137 -3.18 0.75 -12.71
C LYS A 137 -3.99 -0.14 -11.78
N VAL A 138 -4.52 0.40 -10.68
CA VAL A 138 -5.19 -0.36 -9.60
C VAL A 138 -6.72 -0.26 -9.68
N ASN A 139 -7.27 0.75 -10.36
CA ASN A 139 -8.73 0.92 -10.51
C ASN A 139 -9.36 -0.02 -11.55
N ASP A 140 -8.92 -1.28 -11.59
CA ASP A 140 -9.44 -2.35 -12.43
C ASP A 140 -9.44 -3.67 -11.63
N TYR A 141 -10.51 -4.45 -11.76
CA TYR A 141 -10.64 -5.78 -11.17
C TYR A 141 -9.56 -6.77 -11.61
N ASN A 142 -9.04 -6.60 -12.83
CA ASN A 142 -7.96 -7.43 -13.39
C ASN A 142 -6.63 -6.69 -13.38
N CYS A 143 -6.43 -5.75 -12.44
CA CYS A 143 -5.14 -5.11 -12.30
C CYS A 143 -4.03 -6.15 -12.08
N LYS A 144 -2.95 -5.99 -12.84
CA LYS A 144 -1.74 -6.79 -12.65
C LYS A 144 -1.20 -6.60 -11.24
N ASP A 145 -0.33 -7.49 -10.81
CA ASP A 145 0.50 -7.24 -9.63
C ASP A 145 1.50 -6.12 -9.97
N LEU A 146 1.64 -5.14 -9.09
CA LEU A 146 2.40 -3.91 -9.35
C LEU A 146 3.46 -3.71 -8.28
N HIS A 147 4.68 -3.45 -8.71
CA HIS A 147 5.76 -3.04 -7.83
C HIS A 147 6.13 -1.60 -8.19
N PHE A 148 5.73 -0.66 -7.32
CA PHE A 148 6.09 0.75 -7.44
C PHE A 148 7.34 1.05 -6.64
N ILE A 149 8.33 1.68 -7.26
CA ILE A 149 9.44 2.35 -6.58
C ILE A 149 9.11 3.84 -6.60
N VAL A 150 8.95 4.45 -5.43
CA VAL A 150 8.46 5.83 -5.27
C VAL A 150 9.54 6.69 -4.63
N ARG A 151 9.86 7.83 -5.27
CA ARG A 151 10.88 8.79 -4.82
C ARG A 151 10.40 10.24 -4.94
N THR A 152 11.03 11.15 -4.19
CA THR A 152 10.95 12.60 -4.45
C THR A 152 11.80 12.96 -5.67
N ASP A 153 11.48 14.05 -6.39
CA ASP A 153 12.34 14.52 -7.49
C ASP A 153 13.74 14.85 -6.93
N CYS A 154 14.79 14.33 -7.57
CA CYS A 154 16.17 14.68 -7.26
C CYS A 154 16.50 16.12 -7.66
#